data_AF-A0A7V0R5N1-F1
#
_entry.id   AF-A0A7V0R5N1-F1
#
_cell.length_a   1.000
_cell.length_b   1.000
_cell.length_c   1.000
_cell.angle_alpha   90.00
_cell.angle_beta   90.00
_cell.angle_gamma   90.00
#
_symmetry.space_group_name_H-M   'P 1'
#
loop_
_entity.id
_entity.type
_entity.pdbx_description
1 polymer ?
#
loop_
_entity_poly.entity_id
_entity_poly.type
_entity_poly.pdbx_seq_one_letter_code
_entity_poly.pdbx_strand_id
1 'polypeptide(L)'
;VIISAIAVLCFQKSGFVQLMEGDLFDGKETGFLVKDRGVFAGEFNAGFKTHLSKLVHTYWDGGELKFLESSVRIIREPGITDKKISVNDPLFIDDTNIYQSNNYGYTLSFILKKPAGEEVLTHFNIDRAGDIKQPATGKSDFPLSPYIFKMKFLPDVTSKSFYLTKPILYLTVSEGGSVVFNGLIIPGNAVKIEEDILYFTGVRYWSGLLFVNNPGMSGAYIGFIIGIFGIAVMFLLPYKEIHLTLDTDTGLYGIAGMTKRYGAIFKEEMDEIKTEIVTGGIFRKEFQTNG
;
A
#
# COMPACT_ATOMS: atom_id res chain seq x y z
N VAL A 1 3.42 12.25 17.57
CA VAL A 1 2.59 12.27 16.33
C VAL A 1 3.06 13.32 15.34
N ILE A 2 3.05 14.63 15.66
CA ILE A 2 3.49 15.68 14.71
C ILE A 2 4.93 15.46 14.24
N ILE A 3 5.89 15.24 15.17
CA ILE A 3 7.29 14.98 14.82
C ILE A 3 7.42 13.75 13.91
N SER A 4 6.67 12.68 14.18
CA SER A 4 6.67 11.46 13.36
C SER A 4 6.09 11.71 11.97
N ALA A 5 5.01 12.50 11.87
CA ALA A 5 4.42 12.88 10.58
C ALA A 5 5.40 13.72 9.76
N ILE A 6 6.09 14.68 10.38
CA ILE A 6 7.16 15.45 9.74
C ILE A 6 8.30 14.52 9.31
N ALA A 7 8.72 13.59 10.16
CA ALA A 7 9.77 12.63 9.83
C ALA A 7 9.38 11.74 8.64
N VAL A 8 8.12 11.28 8.56
CA VAL A 8 7.62 10.54 7.39
C VAL A 8 7.69 11.43 6.15
N LEU A 9 7.15 12.65 6.19
CA LEU A 9 7.23 13.57 5.03
C LEU A 9 8.67 13.90 4.61
N CYS A 10 9.60 13.97 5.57
CA CYS A 10 11.00 14.27 5.33
C CYS A 10 11.78 13.09 4.75
N PHE A 11 11.46 11.85 5.15
CA PHE A 11 12.31 10.67 4.90
C PHE A 11 11.61 9.52 4.18
N GLN A 12 10.31 9.61 3.88
CA GLN A 12 9.60 8.57 3.14
C GLN A 12 10.22 8.35 1.76
N LYS A 13 10.21 7.10 1.31
CA LYS A 13 10.59 6.74 -0.05
C LYS A 13 9.54 5.81 -0.61
N SER A 14 9.05 6.09 -1.80
CA SER A 14 8.20 5.18 -2.53
C SER A 14 8.58 5.11 -4.01
N GLY A 15 8.36 3.94 -4.59
CA GLY A 15 8.70 3.64 -5.97
C GLY A 15 7.67 2.69 -6.55
N PHE A 16 7.10 3.06 -7.69
CA PHE A 16 6.17 2.22 -8.44
C PHE A 16 6.91 1.55 -9.60
N VAL A 17 6.70 0.25 -9.76
CA VAL A 17 7.22 -0.54 -10.88
C VAL A 17 6.09 -1.35 -11.50
N GLN A 18 6.14 -1.53 -12.82
CA GLN A 18 5.33 -2.51 -13.52
C GLN A 18 6.23 -3.69 -13.88
N LEU A 19 5.84 -4.89 -13.48
CA LEU A 19 6.55 -6.12 -13.83
C LEU A 19 5.65 -7.00 -14.68
N MET A 20 6.15 -7.50 -15.81
CA MET A 20 5.48 -8.59 -16.52
C MET A 20 5.82 -9.94 -15.90
N GLU A 21 4.98 -10.94 -16.11
CA GLU A 21 5.29 -12.31 -15.67
C GLU A 21 6.60 -12.80 -16.31
N GLY A 22 7.54 -13.19 -15.46
CA GLY A 22 8.91 -13.56 -15.83
C GLY A 22 9.93 -12.43 -15.67
N ASP A 23 9.51 -11.19 -15.39
CA ASP A 23 10.44 -10.08 -15.20
C ASP A 23 11.12 -10.10 -13.84
N LEU A 24 12.33 -9.52 -13.83
CA LEU A 24 13.12 -9.27 -12.65
C LEU A 24 13.32 -7.75 -12.46
N PHE A 25 12.79 -7.22 -11.36
CA PHE A 25 13.16 -5.90 -10.86
C PHE A 25 14.40 -6.03 -9.97
N ASP A 26 15.44 -5.24 -10.25
CA ASP A 26 16.71 -5.32 -9.54
C ASP A 26 16.73 -4.61 -8.18
N GLY A 27 15.63 -3.96 -7.80
CA GLY A 27 15.50 -3.25 -6.53
C GLY A 27 16.17 -1.88 -6.52
N LYS A 28 16.61 -1.34 -7.66
CA LYS A 28 17.31 -0.05 -7.74
C LYS A 28 16.40 1.08 -8.16
N GLU A 29 16.80 2.30 -7.78
CA GLU A 29 16.04 3.51 -8.08
C GLU A 29 15.77 3.71 -9.58
N THR A 30 16.71 3.29 -10.44
CA THR A 30 16.59 3.46 -11.90
C THR A 30 15.47 2.62 -12.53
N GLY A 31 15.03 1.55 -11.88
CA GLY A 31 13.96 0.70 -12.40
C GLY A 31 12.54 1.12 -11.98
N PHE A 32 12.40 2.12 -11.09
CA PHE A 32 11.08 2.67 -10.75
C PHE A 32 10.57 3.62 -11.83
N LEU A 33 9.32 3.42 -12.25
CA LEU A 33 8.61 4.26 -13.22
C LEU A 33 8.15 5.58 -12.61
N VAL A 34 7.65 5.53 -11.38
CA VAL A 34 7.21 6.71 -10.61
C VAL A 34 7.88 6.64 -9.25
N LYS A 35 8.34 7.80 -8.76
CA LYS A 35 9.09 7.92 -7.51
C LYS A 35 8.51 9.07 -6.72
N ASP A 36 8.29 8.86 -5.43
CA ASP A 36 7.97 9.92 -4.50
C ASP A 36 8.91 9.80 -3.28
N ARG A 37 9.51 10.93 -2.91
CA ARG A 37 10.57 10.99 -1.92
C ARG A 37 10.38 12.21 -1.03
N GLY A 38 10.61 12.00 0.26
CA GLY A 38 10.72 13.10 1.20
C GLY A 38 11.91 14.01 0.90
N VAL A 39 11.84 15.25 1.38
CA VAL A 39 12.81 16.31 1.08
C VAL A 39 14.26 15.93 1.45
N PHE A 40 14.43 15.10 2.48
CA PHE A 40 15.74 14.64 2.97
C PHE A 40 15.97 13.16 2.68
N ALA A 41 15.10 12.52 1.90
CA ALA A 41 15.26 11.13 1.54
C ALA A 41 16.32 10.99 0.45
N GLY A 42 17.37 10.21 0.74
CA GLY A 42 18.35 9.80 -0.27
C GLY A 42 17.75 8.84 -1.30
N GLU A 43 18.62 8.21 -2.10
CA GLU A 43 18.19 7.25 -3.11
C GLU A 43 17.35 6.11 -2.54
N PHE A 44 16.40 5.61 -3.33
CA PHE A 44 15.58 4.46 -2.95
C PHE A 44 16.08 3.18 -3.59
N ASN A 45 16.77 2.36 -2.79
CA ASN A 45 17.15 1.01 -3.14
C ASN A 45 16.45 0.05 -2.17
N ALA A 46 15.71 -0.92 -2.70
CA ALA A 46 14.96 -1.90 -1.90
C ALA A 46 15.88 -2.91 -1.18
N GLY A 47 17.11 -3.10 -1.66
CA GLY A 47 18.07 -4.03 -1.07
C GLY A 47 17.87 -5.50 -1.46
N PHE A 48 16.85 -5.80 -2.28
CA PHE A 48 16.56 -7.13 -2.80
C PHE A 48 15.99 -7.03 -4.22
N LYS A 49 16.09 -8.12 -4.99
CA LYS A 49 15.46 -8.21 -6.31
C LYS A 49 14.09 -8.88 -6.20
N THR A 50 13.16 -8.48 -7.06
CA THR A 50 11.80 -9.00 -7.08
C THR A 50 11.49 -9.56 -8.47
N HIS A 51 11.21 -10.86 -8.55
CA HIS A 51 10.79 -11.51 -9.79
C HIS A 51 9.28 -11.79 -9.76
N LEU A 52 8.53 -11.31 -10.74
CA LEU A 52 7.11 -11.61 -10.84
C LEU A 52 6.93 -12.97 -11.49
N SER A 53 6.56 -13.98 -10.70
CA SER A 53 6.40 -15.34 -11.21
C SER A 53 5.05 -15.56 -11.86
N LYS A 54 3.98 -15.02 -11.26
CA LYS A 54 2.61 -15.18 -11.75
C LYS A 54 1.69 -14.09 -11.20
N LEU A 55 0.74 -13.64 -12.01
CA LEU A 55 -0.39 -12.84 -11.57
C LEU A 55 -1.66 -13.71 -11.57
N VAL A 56 -2.37 -13.70 -10.45
CA VAL A 56 -3.67 -14.36 -10.31
C VAL A 56 -4.70 -13.28 -10.06
N HIS A 57 -5.75 -13.27 -10.89
CA HIS A 57 -6.89 -12.39 -10.71
C HIS A 57 -8.20 -13.17 -10.86
N THR A 58 -9.23 -12.69 -10.20
CA THR A 58 -10.60 -13.20 -10.39
C THR A 58 -11.59 -12.05 -10.40
N TYR A 59 -12.75 -12.29 -11.01
CA TYR A 59 -13.79 -11.29 -11.19
C TYR A 59 -15.12 -11.80 -10.64
N TRP A 60 -15.96 -10.86 -10.23
CA TRP A 60 -17.39 -11.11 -10.02
C TRP A 60 -18.12 -11.24 -11.37
N ASP A 61 -19.36 -11.73 -11.35
CA ASP A 61 -20.18 -11.88 -12.57
C ASP A 61 -20.42 -10.54 -13.29
N GLY A 62 -20.36 -9.42 -12.57
CA GLY A 62 -20.42 -8.07 -13.12
C GLY A 62 -19.15 -7.57 -13.80
N GLY A 63 -18.08 -8.37 -13.84
CA GLY A 63 -16.78 -7.99 -14.41
C GLY A 63 -15.89 -7.16 -13.47
N GLU A 64 -16.36 -6.85 -12.27
CA GLU A 64 -15.57 -6.17 -11.25
C GLU A 64 -14.47 -7.08 -10.71
N LEU A 65 -13.31 -6.49 -10.42
CA LEU A 65 -12.18 -7.19 -9.83
C LEU A 65 -12.54 -7.68 -8.42
N LYS A 66 -12.51 -9.00 -8.22
CA LYS A 66 -12.76 -9.64 -6.93
C LYS A 66 -11.47 -9.85 -6.15
N PHE A 67 -10.44 -10.32 -6.83
CA PHE A 67 -9.18 -10.72 -6.21
C PHE A 67 -8.03 -10.44 -7.17
N LEU A 68 -6.91 -9.99 -6.62
CA LEU A 68 -5.67 -9.74 -7.34
C LEU A 68 -4.50 -10.11 -6.43
N GLU A 69 -3.68 -11.07 -6.86
CA GLU A 69 -2.53 -11.57 -6.14
C GLU A 69 -1.34 -11.78 -7.08
N SER A 70 -0.21 -11.19 -6.74
CA SER A 70 1.07 -11.48 -7.39
C SER A 70 1.84 -12.53 -6.61
N SER A 71 2.21 -13.62 -7.28
CA SER A 71 3.22 -14.55 -6.78
C SER A 71 4.61 -14.03 -7.18
N VAL A 72 5.39 -13.61 -6.20
CA VAL A 72 6.71 -13.02 -6.40
C VAL A 72 7.79 -13.89 -5.78
N ARG A 73 8.98 -13.82 -6.36
CA ARG A 73 10.19 -14.39 -5.80
C ARG A 73 11.12 -13.27 -5.37
N ILE A 74 11.47 -13.28 -4.10
CA ILE A 74 12.38 -12.32 -3.50
C ILE A 74 13.77 -12.95 -3.51
N ILE A 75 14.73 -12.25 -4.12
CA ILE A 75 16.10 -12.71 -4.27
C ILE A 75 17.00 -11.77 -3.46
N ARG A 76 17.59 -12.31 -2.40
CA ARG A 76 18.54 -11.62 -1.52
C ARG A 76 19.67 -12.57 -1.12
N GLU A 77 20.78 -12.07 -0.60
CA GLU A 77 21.79 -12.96 -0.01
C GLU A 77 21.39 -13.34 1.42
N PRO A 78 21.46 -14.63 1.84
CA PRO A 78 21.95 -15.80 1.10
C PRO A 78 20.82 -16.66 0.46
N GLY A 79 19.62 -16.13 0.20
CA GLY A 79 18.47 -16.96 -0.14
C GLY A 79 17.40 -16.36 -1.06
N ILE A 80 16.69 -17.27 -1.70
CA ILE A 80 15.52 -17.01 -2.53
C ILE A 80 14.28 -17.42 -1.73
N THR A 81 13.23 -16.58 -1.72
CA THR A 81 11.97 -16.91 -1.05
C THR A 81 10.79 -16.55 -1.93
N ASP A 82 9.90 -17.52 -2.14
CA ASP A 82 8.64 -17.29 -2.83
C ASP A 82 7.60 -16.72 -1.85
N LYS A 83 6.92 -15.66 -2.28
CA LYS A 83 5.93 -14.92 -1.49
C LYS A 83 4.73 -14.59 -2.36
N LYS A 84 3.63 -14.24 -1.71
CA LYS A 84 2.42 -13.74 -2.34
C LYS A 84 2.17 -12.33 -1.84
N ILE A 85 1.66 -11.48 -2.72
CA ILE A 85 1.26 -10.12 -2.40
C ILE A 85 -0.16 -9.95 -2.93
N SER A 86 -1.09 -9.54 -2.07
CA SER A 86 -2.46 -9.21 -2.48
C SER A 86 -2.81 -7.79 -2.07
N VAL A 87 -3.91 -7.25 -2.59
CA VAL A 87 -4.35 -5.87 -2.30
C VAL A 87 -4.50 -5.62 -0.79
N ASN A 88 -4.92 -6.64 -0.03
CA ASN A 88 -5.17 -6.54 1.41
C ASN A 88 -4.09 -7.20 2.28
N ASP A 89 -3.06 -7.79 1.67
CA ASP A 89 -1.97 -8.46 2.37
C ASP A 89 -0.64 -7.99 1.77
N PRO A 90 -0.15 -6.81 2.19
CA PRO A 90 1.13 -6.29 1.72
C PRO A 90 2.28 -7.10 2.28
N LEU A 91 3.34 -7.21 1.50
CA LEU A 91 4.54 -7.96 1.88
C LEU A 91 5.56 -7.04 2.52
N PHE A 92 5.92 -7.29 3.78
CA PHE A 92 6.98 -6.56 4.46
C PHE A 92 8.30 -7.33 4.38
N ILE A 93 9.34 -6.68 3.86
CA ILE A 93 10.69 -7.22 3.75
C ILE A 93 11.67 -6.18 4.26
N ASP A 94 12.40 -6.54 5.30
CA ASP A 94 13.38 -5.69 5.98
C ASP A 94 12.76 -4.38 6.49
N ASP A 95 12.87 -3.27 5.76
CA ASP A 95 12.26 -1.98 6.07
C ASP A 95 11.31 -1.47 4.96
N THR A 96 11.02 -2.33 3.97
CA THR A 96 10.24 -2.00 2.78
C THR A 96 8.95 -2.79 2.74
N ASN A 97 7.83 -2.08 2.63
CA ASN A 97 6.52 -2.64 2.34
C ASN A 97 6.33 -2.68 0.82
N ILE A 98 5.83 -3.80 0.32
CA ILE A 98 5.45 -3.98 -1.08
C ILE A 98 3.94 -4.15 -1.15
N TYR A 99 3.28 -3.20 -1.77
CA TYR A 99 1.83 -3.19 -1.97
C TYR A 99 1.48 -3.62 -3.39
N GLN A 100 0.46 -4.47 -3.50
CA GLN A 100 -0.17 -4.79 -4.77
C GLN A 100 -0.97 -3.57 -5.26
N SER A 101 -0.62 -3.00 -6.41
CA SER A 101 -1.43 -1.98 -7.04
C SER A 101 -2.65 -2.60 -7.72
N ASN A 102 -3.73 -1.84 -7.83
CA ASN A 102 -4.88 -2.19 -8.67
C ASN A 102 -4.59 -1.99 -10.17
N ASN A 103 -3.43 -1.42 -10.51
CA ASN A 103 -2.97 -1.27 -11.89
C ASN A 103 -2.31 -2.57 -12.35
N TYR A 104 -2.93 -3.22 -13.32
CA TYR A 104 -2.43 -4.43 -13.96
C TYR A 104 -3.07 -4.52 -15.36
N GLY A 105 -2.50 -5.38 -16.20
CA GLY A 105 -3.02 -5.55 -17.54
C GLY A 105 -2.24 -6.59 -18.32
N TYR A 106 -2.04 -6.30 -19.61
CA TYR A 106 -1.44 -7.22 -20.56
C TYR A 106 -0.16 -6.64 -21.13
N THR A 107 0.86 -7.47 -21.23
CA THR A 107 2.11 -7.15 -21.90
C THR A 107 2.09 -7.81 -23.26
N LEU A 108 2.03 -7.00 -24.32
CA LEU A 108 2.07 -7.44 -25.70
C LEU A 108 3.54 -7.47 -26.15
N SER A 109 4.02 -8.66 -26.53
CA SER A 109 5.43 -8.85 -26.90
C SER A 109 5.59 -8.93 -28.41
N PHE A 110 6.55 -8.19 -28.96
CA PHE A 110 6.78 -8.10 -30.39
C PHE A 110 8.26 -8.24 -30.73
N ILE A 111 8.54 -8.83 -31.89
CA ILE A 111 9.86 -8.79 -32.53
C ILE A 111 9.67 -8.14 -33.90
N LEU A 112 10.37 -7.03 -34.14
CA LEU A 112 10.46 -6.42 -35.46
C LEU A 112 11.75 -6.87 -36.13
N LYS A 113 11.63 -7.59 -37.25
CA LYS A 113 12.75 -8.07 -38.04
C LYS A 113 12.92 -7.21 -39.29
N LYS A 114 14.05 -6.52 -39.38
CA LYS A 114 14.40 -5.67 -40.53
C LYS A 114 15.02 -6.50 -41.66
N PRO A 115 14.98 -6.02 -42.92
CA PRO A 115 15.63 -6.67 -44.07
C PRO A 115 17.11 -6.99 -43.86
N ALA A 116 17.82 -6.15 -43.11
CA ALA A 116 19.23 -6.33 -42.77
C ALA A 116 19.49 -7.47 -41.76
N GLY A 117 18.43 -8.13 -41.25
CA GLY A 117 18.52 -9.21 -40.27
C GLY A 117 18.54 -8.74 -38.81
N GLU A 118 18.53 -7.43 -38.55
CA GLU A 118 18.39 -6.88 -37.20
C GLU A 118 17.00 -7.23 -36.62
N GLU A 119 16.97 -7.66 -35.36
CA GLU A 119 15.75 -7.98 -34.63
C GLU A 119 15.63 -7.07 -33.40
N VAL A 120 14.51 -6.37 -33.29
CA VAL A 120 14.20 -5.49 -32.16
C VAL A 120 13.06 -6.09 -31.35
N LEU A 121 13.36 -6.58 -30.16
CA LEU A 121 12.38 -7.08 -29.18
C LEU A 121 11.82 -5.92 -28.37
N THR A 122 10.49 -5.82 -28.30
CA THR A 122 9.80 -4.81 -27.48
C THR A 122 8.58 -5.40 -26.77
N HIS A 123 8.29 -4.86 -25.59
CA HIS A 123 7.11 -5.18 -24.80
C HIS A 123 6.27 -3.91 -24.59
N PHE A 124 4.97 -3.98 -24.84
CA PHE A 124 4.04 -2.90 -24.53
C PHE A 124 3.07 -3.32 -23.43
N ASN A 125 3.15 -2.64 -22.29
CA ASN A 125 2.18 -2.78 -21.22
C ASN A 125 0.95 -1.96 -21.57
N ILE A 126 -0.20 -2.63 -21.63
CA ILE A 126 -1.50 -1.98 -21.78
C ILE A 126 -2.33 -2.30 -20.54
N ASP A 127 -2.97 -1.26 -19.99
CA ASP A 127 -3.91 -1.43 -18.90
C ASP A 127 -5.13 -2.23 -19.37
N ARG A 128 -5.71 -3.03 -18.47
CA ARG A 128 -7.00 -3.67 -18.77
C ARG A 128 -8.07 -2.62 -19.05
N ALA A 129 -9.05 -2.98 -19.86
CA ALA A 129 -10.27 -2.18 -19.97
C ALA A 129 -11.08 -2.25 -18.65
N GLY A 130 -11.81 -1.17 -18.36
CA GLY A 130 -12.76 -1.15 -17.23
C GLY A 130 -14.00 -2.03 -17.47
N ASP A 131 -14.31 -2.32 -18.73
CA ASP A 131 -15.44 -3.15 -19.17
C ASP A 131 -14.91 -4.27 -20.08
N ILE A 132 -15.40 -5.48 -19.85
CA ILE A 132 -15.07 -6.71 -20.60
C ILE A 132 -15.45 -6.64 -22.08
N LYS A 133 -16.42 -5.79 -22.42
CA LYS A 133 -16.87 -5.54 -23.79
C LYS A 133 -15.98 -4.58 -24.55
N GLN A 134 -15.11 -3.85 -23.85
CA GLN A 134 -14.22 -2.86 -24.44
C GLN A 134 -12.81 -3.44 -24.60
N PRO A 135 -12.11 -3.14 -25.71
CA PRO A 135 -10.71 -3.53 -25.84
C PRO A 135 -9.83 -2.70 -24.89
N ALA A 136 -8.78 -3.33 -24.38
CA ALA A 136 -7.65 -2.60 -23.81
C ALA A 136 -6.97 -1.81 -24.95
N THR A 137 -6.71 -0.53 -24.76
CA THR A 137 -6.16 0.33 -25.81
C THR A 137 -4.80 0.87 -25.43
N GLY A 138 -3.91 1.01 -26.41
CA GLY A 138 -2.57 1.54 -26.21
C GLY A 138 -2.07 2.25 -27.45
N LYS A 139 -1.18 3.22 -27.27
CA LYS A 139 -0.48 3.90 -28.35
C LYS A 139 0.97 4.13 -27.93
N SER A 140 1.92 3.70 -28.75
CA SER A 140 3.34 3.88 -28.48
C SER A 140 4.12 3.91 -29.78
N ASP A 141 5.27 4.60 -29.79
CA ASP A 141 6.32 4.37 -30.76
C ASP A 141 6.95 2.98 -30.55
N PHE A 142 7.41 2.37 -31.65
CA PHE A 142 8.17 1.14 -31.60
C PHE A 142 9.68 1.47 -31.61
N PRO A 143 10.44 1.04 -30.59
CA PRO A 143 11.85 1.39 -30.44
C PRO A 143 12.69 1.13 -31.69
N LEU A 144 13.65 2.03 -31.97
CA LEU A 144 14.60 1.90 -33.08
C LEU A 144 13.94 1.74 -34.46
N SER A 145 12.72 2.25 -34.62
CA SER A 145 11.95 2.27 -35.86
C SER A 145 11.13 3.57 -35.98
N PRO A 146 10.67 3.95 -37.18
CA PRO A 146 9.79 5.09 -37.38
C PRO A 146 8.30 4.76 -37.11
N TYR A 147 7.99 3.55 -36.66
CA TYR A 147 6.62 3.07 -36.53
C TYR A 147 5.94 3.55 -35.24
N ILE A 148 4.68 3.96 -35.38
CA ILE A 148 3.77 4.24 -34.27
C ILE A 148 2.68 3.19 -34.28
N PHE A 149 2.54 2.48 -33.15
CA PHE A 149 1.55 1.44 -32.95
C PHE A 149 0.33 2.01 -32.26
N LYS A 150 -0.86 1.73 -32.79
CA LYS A 150 -2.15 1.86 -32.09
C LYS A 150 -2.73 0.47 -31.91
N MET A 151 -2.90 0.08 -30.66
CA MET A 151 -3.26 -1.26 -30.25
C MET A 151 -4.66 -1.25 -29.66
N LYS A 152 -5.52 -2.16 -30.12
CA LYS A 152 -6.79 -2.51 -29.47
C LYS A 152 -6.79 -4.01 -29.21
N PHE A 153 -6.57 -4.38 -27.96
CA PHE A 153 -6.39 -5.75 -27.53
C PHE A 153 -7.65 -6.29 -26.85
N LEU A 154 -8.03 -7.51 -27.22
CA LEU A 154 -9.08 -8.27 -26.55
C LEU A 154 -8.46 -9.57 -26.02
N PRO A 155 -8.49 -9.83 -24.71
CA PRO A 155 -7.96 -11.07 -24.12
C PRO A 155 -8.78 -12.30 -24.54
N ASP A 156 -10.06 -12.10 -24.85
CA ASP A 156 -10.98 -13.08 -25.41
C ASP A 156 -11.79 -12.42 -26.53
N VAL A 157 -11.67 -12.94 -27.76
CA VAL A 157 -12.44 -12.47 -28.94
C VAL A 157 -13.96 -12.52 -28.73
N THR A 158 -14.46 -13.34 -27.81
CA THR A 158 -15.89 -13.40 -27.50
C THR A 158 -16.34 -12.29 -26.54
N SER A 159 -15.40 -11.51 -25.98
CA SER A 159 -15.65 -10.45 -25.00
C SER A 159 -16.42 -10.92 -23.77
N LYS A 160 -16.22 -12.18 -23.37
CA LYS A 160 -16.84 -12.80 -22.18
C LYS A 160 -15.89 -12.95 -21.00
N SER A 161 -14.61 -12.68 -21.20
CA SER A 161 -13.59 -12.91 -20.19
C SER A 161 -12.45 -11.89 -20.27
N PHE A 162 -11.88 -11.55 -19.12
CA PHE A 162 -10.56 -10.90 -19.02
C PHE A 162 -9.40 -11.92 -19.02
N TYR A 163 -9.70 -13.22 -19.03
CA TYR A 163 -8.68 -14.26 -19.16
C TYR A 163 -8.19 -14.38 -20.59
N LEU A 164 -6.90 -14.73 -20.76
CA LEU A 164 -6.27 -14.93 -22.06
C LEU A 164 -6.72 -16.26 -22.70
N THR A 165 -7.98 -16.34 -23.13
CA THR A 165 -8.57 -17.54 -23.72
C THR A 165 -8.35 -17.61 -25.23
N LYS A 166 -8.65 -16.50 -25.92
CA LYS A 166 -8.57 -16.35 -27.38
C LYS A 166 -8.13 -14.92 -27.71
N PRO A 167 -6.89 -14.56 -27.36
CA PRO A 167 -6.41 -13.20 -27.48
C PRO A 167 -6.29 -12.76 -28.94
N ILE A 168 -6.80 -11.57 -29.24
CA ILE A 168 -6.64 -10.92 -30.54
C ILE A 168 -6.20 -9.47 -30.37
N LEU A 169 -5.45 -8.98 -31.33
CA LEU A 169 -4.99 -7.61 -31.39
C LEU A 169 -5.40 -6.99 -32.73
N TYR A 170 -6.18 -5.91 -32.69
CA TYR A 170 -6.27 -5.01 -33.83
C TYR A 170 -5.13 -4.02 -33.75
N LEU A 171 -4.21 -4.12 -34.70
CA LEU A 171 -3.03 -3.27 -34.78
C LEU A 171 -3.15 -2.34 -35.98
N THR A 172 -3.02 -1.04 -35.71
CA THR A 172 -2.77 -0.04 -36.75
C THR A 172 -1.35 0.47 -36.57
N VAL A 173 -0.54 0.34 -37.62
CA VAL A 173 0.84 0.84 -37.66
C VAL A 173 0.90 2.01 -38.64
N SER A 174 1.50 3.10 -38.19
CA SER A 174 1.72 4.28 -39.03
C SER A 174 3.18 4.70 -39.04
N GLU A 175 3.63 5.20 -40.19
CA GLU A 175 4.96 5.76 -40.44
C GLU A 175 4.80 7.15 -41.05
N GLY A 176 5.43 8.17 -40.48
CA GLY A 176 5.32 9.55 -40.99
C GLY A 176 3.88 10.09 -41.07
N GLY A 177 2.95 9.52 -40.29
CA GLY A 177 1.51 9.86 -40.31
C GLY A 177 0.66 9.03 -41.28
N SER A 178 1.27 8.29 -42.20
CA SER A 178 0.59 7.38 -43.12
C SER A 178 0.40 6.00 -42.50
N VAL A 179 -0.75 5.36 -42.70
CA VAL A 179 -1.01 4.01 -42.20
C VAL A 179 -0.39 2.98 -43.14
N VAL A 180 0.61 2.26 -42.66
CA VAL A 180 1.35 1.21 -43.40
C VAL A 180 0.80 -0.19 -43.13
N PHE A 181 0.11 -0.38 -42.00
CA PHE A 181 -0.58 -1.63 -41.69
C PHE A 181 -1.84 -1.35 -40.87
N ASN A 182 -2.92 -2.05 -41.17
CA ASN A 182 -4.13 -2.04 -40.36
C ASN A 182 -4.83 -3.40 -40.45
N GLY A 183 -4.77 -4.17 -39.37
CA GLY A 183 -5.30 -5.53 -39.40
C GLY A 183 -5.35 -6.20 -38.04
N LEU A 184 -5.95 -7.40 -38.04
CA LEU A 184 -5.99 -8.28 -36.88
C LEU A 184 -4.75 -9.17 -36.87
N ILE A 185 -4.13 -9.29 -35.70
CA ILE A 185 -2.99 -10.17 -35.43
C ILE A 185 -3.32 -11.03 -34.21
N ILE A 186 -2.90 -12.28 -34.25
CA ILE A 186 -3.05 -13.26 -33.18
C ILE A 186 -1.65 -13.59 -32.64
N PRO A 187 -1.47 -13.85 -31.34
CA PRO A 187 -0.17 -14.27 -30.82
C PRO A 187 0.39 -15.48 -31.57
N GLY A 188 1.69 -15.44 -31.87
CA GLY A 188 2.42 -16.41 -32.69
C GLY A 188 2.47 -16.07 -34.19
N ASN A 189 1.66 -15.12 -34.67
CA ASN A 189 1.65 -14.75 -36.08
C ASN A 189 2.68 -13.66 -36.40
N ALA A 190 3.07 -13.65 -37.68
CA ALA A 190 3.86 -12.60 -38.29
C ALA A 190 3.03 -11.84 -39.31
N VAL A 191 3.29 -10.54 -39.43
CA VAL A 191 2.73 -9.69 -40.49
C VAL A 191 3.86 -8.91 -41.16
N LYS A 192 3.74 -8.70 -42.47
CA LYS A 192 4.66 -7.85 -43.21
C LYS A 192 4.21 -6.40 -43.10
N ILE A 193 5.14 -5.51 -42.75
CA ILE A 193 4.92 -4.05 -42.67
C ILE A 193 5.98 -3.43 -43.56
N GLU A 194 5.58 -2.98 -44.76
CA GLU A 194 6.52 -2.58 -45.81
C GLU A 194 7.58 -3.66 -46.10
N GLU A 195 8.85 -3.43 -45.76
CA GLU A 195 9.94 -4.39 -45.92
C GLU A 195 10.25 -5.19 -44.63
N ASP A 196 9.72 -4.75 -43.49
CA ASP A 196 9.93 -5.37 -42.19
C ASP A 196 8.92 -6.51 -41.94
N ILE A 197 9.28 -7.43 -41.05
CA ILE A 197 8.39 -8.48 -40.55
C ILE A 197 8.18 -8.28 -39.06
N LEU A 198 6.93 -8.02 -38.67
CA LEU A 198 6.53 -7.90 -37.27
C LEU A 198 5.94 -9.23 -36.77
N TYR A 199 6.58 -9.81 -35.76
CA TYR A 199 6.07 -10.98 -35.04
C TYR A 199 5.37 -10.51 -33.77
N PHE A 200 4.10 -10.91 -33.60
CA PHE A 200 3.42 -10.78 -32.31
C PHE A 200 3.68 -12.05 -31.51
N THR A 201 4.71 -12.05 -30.67
CA THR A 201 5.25 -13.31 -30.10
C THR A 201 4.38 -13.89 -28.98
N GLY A 202 3.70 -13.05 -28.22
CA GLY A 202 2.94 -13.52 -27.07
C GLY A 202 2.28 -12.42 -26.26
N VAL A 203 1.45 -12.86 -25.31
CA VAL A 203 0.84 -12.01 -24.29
C VAL A 203 1.11 -12.61 -22.93
N ARG A 204 1.48 -11.76 -21.97
CA ARG A 204 1.60 -12.10 -20.56
C ARG A 204 0.83 -11.09 -19.72
N TYR A 205 0.59 -11.41 -18.45
CA TYR A 205 0.10 -10.40 -17.52
C TYR A 205 1.27 -9.53 -17.03
N TRP A 206 0.97 -8.28 -16.70
CA TRP A 206 1.83 -7.47 -15.85
C TRP A 206 1.07 -6.96 -14.64
N SER A 207 1.81 -6.68 -13.57
CA SER A 207 1.30 -6.22 -12.29
C SER A 207 2.08 -4.99 -11.83
N GLY A 208 1.36 -3.97 -11.35
CA GLY A 208 1.95 -2.83 -10.68
C GLY A 208 2.26 -3.16 -9.23
N LEU A 209 3.49 -2.93 -8.79
CA LEU A 209 3.92 -3.08 -7.40
C LEU A 209 4.42 -1.74 -6.89
N LEU A 210 3.97 -1.35 -5.70
CA LEU A 210 4.41 -0.13 -5.01
C LEU A 210 5.31 -0.52 -3.85
N PHE A 211 6.56 -0.10 -3.92
CA PHE A 211 7.56 -0.26 -2.87
C PHE A 211 7.54 0.98 -2.00
N VAL A 212 7.49 0.83 -0.68
CA VAL A 212 7.41 1.94 0.27
C VAL A 212 8.29 1.67 1.48
N ASN A 213 9.19 2.59 1.77
CA ASN A 213 10.04 2.60 2.95
C ASN A 213 9.67 3.83 3.80
N ASN A 214 9.12 3.57 4.99
CA ASN A 214 8.58 4.59 5.89
C ASN A 214 9.16 4.46 7.30
N PRO A 215 10.39 4.99 7.54
CA PRO A 215 11.08 4.79 8.81
C PRO A 215 10.38 5.45 10.01
N GLY A 216 9.53 6.46 9.77
CA GLY A 216 8.81 7.19 10.83
C GLY A 216 7.47 6.58 11.26
N MET A 217 6.97 5.55 10.57
CA MET A 217 5.62 5.03 10.79
C MET A 217 5.47 4.38 12.18
N SER A 218 6.46 3.63 12.63
CA SER A 218 6.49 3.04 13.98
C SER A 218 6.41 4.11 15.08
N GLY A 219 7.16 5.21 14.92
CA GLY A 219 7.13 6.33 15.84
C GLY A 219 5.76 7.03 15.90
N ALA A 220 5.04 7.10 14.78
CA ALA A 220 3.70 7.64 14.74
C ALA A 220 2.73 6.79 15.57
N TYR A 221 2.78 5.46 15.43
CA TYR A 221 1.97 4.54 16.22
C TYR A 221 2.29 4.60 17.71
N ILE A 222 3.57 4.63 18.09
CA ILE A 222 3.96 4.78 19.50
C ILE A 222 3.41 6.09 20.08
N GLY A 223 3.57 7.20 19.34
CA GLY A 223 3.04 8.49 19.78
C GLY A 223 1.52 8.51 19.91
N PHE A 224 0.81 7.77 19.04
CA PHE A 224 -0.64 7.63 19.12
C PHE A 224 -1.06 6.79 20.33
N ILE A 225 -0.38 5.67 20.60
CA ILE A 225 -0.65 4.81 21.77
C ILE A 225 -0.40 5.58 23.07
N ILE A 226 0.72 6.32 23.17
CA ILE A 226 1.01 7.17 24.33
C ILE A 226 -0.06 8.25 24.50
N GLY A 227 -0.56 8.82 23.39
CA GLY A 227 -1.66 9.77 23.42
C GLY A 227 -2.94 9.18 23.99
N ILE A 228 -3.36 8.00 23.50
CA ILE A 228 -4.52 7.28 24.03
C ILE A 228 -4.33 6.96 25.51
N PHE A 229 -3.15 6.47 25.89
CA PHE A 229 -2.84 6.15 27.29
C PHE A 229 -2.90 7.38 28.19
N GLY A 230 -2.34 8.51 27.76
CA GLY A 230 -2.42 9.77 28.49
C GLY A 230 -3.85 10.26 28.68
N ILE A 231 -4.70 10.10 27.66
CA ILE A 231 -6.14 10.37 27.77
C ILE A 231 -6.76 9.40 28.79
N ALA A 232 -6.51 8.09 28.67
CA ALA A 232 -7.06 7.10 29.60
C ALA A 232 -6.66 7.39 31.05
N VAL A 233 -5.40 7.71 31.33
CA VAL A 233 -4.92 8.10 32.66
C VAL A 233 -5.62 9.38 33.15
N MET A 234 -5.79 10.38 32.30
CA MET A 234 -6.50 11.61 32.66
C MET A 234 -7.98 11.37 33.00
N PHE A 235 -8.60 10.36 32.41
CA PHE A 235 -9.98 9.97 32.70
C PHE A 235 -10.08 9.08 33.94
N LEU A 236 -9.14 8.15 34.14
CA LEU A 236 -9.14 7.17 35.23
C LEU A 236 -8.59 7.72 36.55
N LEU A 237 -7.67 8.69 36.49
CA LEU A 237 -7.08 9.33 37.66
C LEU A 237 -7.50 10.80 37.70
N PRO A 238 -8.77 11.10 38.03
CA PRO A 238 -9.20 12.48 38.19
C PRO A 238 -8.40 13.14 39.31
N TYR A 239 -7.87 14.32 39.03
CA TYR A 239 -7.20 15.14 40.03
C TYR A 239 -8.21 15.59 41.09
N LYS A 240 -8.02 15.12 42.32
CA LYS A 240 -8.81 15.43 43.50
C LYS A 240 -7.89 16.02 44.56
N GLU A 241 -8.24 17.18 45.10
CA GLU A 241 -7.60 17.77 46.28
C GLU A 241 -8.57 17.65 47.45
N ILE A 242 -8.10 17.13 48.59
CA ILE A 242 -8.86 17.06 49.83
C ILE A 242 -8.03 17.78 50.91
N HIS A 243 -8.63 18.79 51.51
CA HIS A 243 -8.06 19.57 52.60
C HIS A 243 -8.76 19.20 53.91
N LEU A 244 -7.96 18.84 54.91
CA LEU A 244 -8.40 18.58 56.27
C LEU A 244 -7.90 19.72 57.16
N THR A 245 -8.82 20.39 57.85
CA THR A 245 -8.50 21.40 58.85
C THR A 245 -8.91 20.87 60.23
N LEU A 246 -8.04 21.02 61.22
CA LEU A 246 -8.35 20.74 62.61
C LEU A 246 -8.34 22.06 63.36
N ASP A 247 -9.49 22.42 63.92
CA ASP A 247 -9.57 23.54 64.85
C ASP A 247 -9.10 23.04 66.22
N THR A 248 -7.94 23.53 66.67
CA THR A 248 -7.31 23.13 67.92
C THR A 248 -8.05 23.61 69.17
N ASP A 249 -8.85 24.66 69.05
CA ASP A 249 -9.53 25.25 70.20
C ASP A 249 -10.87 24.58 70.46
N THR A 250 -11.56 24.14 69.40
CA THR A 250 -12.87 23.47 69.49
C THR A 250 -12.77 21.94 69.34
N GLY A 251 -11.64 21.43 68.85
CA GLY A 251 -11.46 20.01 68.54
C GLY A 251 -12.25 19.55 67.31
N LEU A 252 -12.79 20.46 66.51
CA LEU A 252 -13.62 20.15 65.34
C LEU A 252 -12.77 19.93 64.09
N TYR A 253 -13.15 18.94 63.30
CA TYR A 253 -12.55 18.65 62.00
C TYR A 253 -13.38 19.28 60.87
N GLY A 254 -12.74 20.10 60.04
CA GLY A 254 -13.27 20.59 58.77
C GLY A 254 -12.69 19.77 57.61
N ILE A 255 -13.54 19.39 56.66
CA ILE A 255 -13.12 18.73 55.43
C ILE A 255 -13.64 19.54 54.25
N ALA A 256 -12.74 19.94 53.36
CA ALA A 256 -13.07 20.58 52.10
C ALA A 256 -12.37 19.82 50.97
N GLY A 257 -12.96 19.83 49.78
CA GLY A 257 -12.34 19.18 48.63
C GLY A 257 -12.66 19.90 47.33
N MET A 258 -11.75 19.78 46.37
CA MET A 258 -11.94 20.30 45.02
C MET A 258 -11.61 19.20 44.01
N THR A 259 -12.46 19.05 43.00
CA THR A 259 -12.15 18.27 41.80
C THR A 259 -12.33 19.12 40.57
N LYS A 260 -11.47 18.92 39.57
CA LYS A 260 -11.61 19.57 38.26
C LYS A 260 -12.60 18.84 37.34
N ARG A 261 -12.86 17.55 37.59
CA ARG A 261 -13.72 16.69 36.75
C ARG A 261 -14.57 15.76 37.63
N TYR A 262 -15.73 15.35 37.15
CA TYR A 262 -16.64 14.44 37.86
C TYR A 262 -17.11 14.97 39.23
N GLY A 263 -17.58 16.22 39.28
CA GLY A 263 -18.04 16.85 40.52
C GLY A 263 -19.15 16.09 41.25
N ALA A 264 -20.04 15.41 40.53
CA ALA A 264 -21.12 14.61 41.14
C ALA A 264 -20.57 13.41 41.91
N ILE A 265 -19.73 12.58 41.26
CA ILE A 265 -19.10 11.41 41.89
C ILE A 265 -18.23 11.84 43.07
N PHE A 266 -17.45 12.91 42.91
CA PHE A 266 -16.63 13.42 44.01
C PHE A 266 -17.46 13.91 45.19
N LYS A 267 -18.63 14.51 44.95
CA LYS A 267 -19.54 14.92 46.02
C LYS A 267 -20.08 13.71 46.78
N GLU A 268 -20.49 12.66 46.08
CA GLU A 268 -20.94 11.39 46.68
C GLU A 268 -19.83 10.78 47.55
N GLU A 269 -18.60 10.67 47.03
CA GLU A 269 -17.43 10.20 47.79
C GLU A 269 -17.15 11.06 49.03
N MET A 270 -17.26 12.40 48.93
CA MET A 270 -17.04 13.31 50.06
C MET A 270 -18.12 13.16 51.14
N ASP A 271 -19.38 12.94 50.74
CA ASP A 271 -20.49 12.69 51.67
C ASP A 271 -20.33 11.33 52.36
N GLU A 272 -19.83 10.30 51.66
CA GLU A 272 -19.46 9.00 52.24
C GLU A 272 -18.34 9.12 53.27
N ILE A 273 -17.22 9.79 52.92
CA ILE A 273 -16.10 10.03 53.84
C ILE A 273 -16.56 10.79 55.09
N LYS A 274 -17.42 11.80 54.93
CA LYS A 274 -17.97 12.57 56.05
C LYS A 274 -18.81 11.67 56.98
N THR A 275 -19.61 10.78 56.39
CA THR A 275 -20.43 9.83 57.15
C THR A 275 -19.56 8.82 57.90
N GLU A 276 -18.50 8.32 57.27
CA GLU A 276 -17.56 7.39 57.88
C GLU A 276 -16.78 8.04 59.04
N ILE A 277 -16.38 9.30 58.92
CA ILE A 277 -15.67 10.01 60.01
C ILE A 277 -16.60 10.27 61.20
N VAL A 278 -17.86 10.63 60.96
CA VAL A 278 -18.85 10.84 62.03
C VAL A 278 -19.19 9.51 62.73
N THR A 279 -19.34 8.43 61.96
CA THR A 279 -19.75 7.11 62.48
C THR A 279 -18.56 6.36 63.11
N GLY A 280 -17.39 6.42 62.47
CA GLY A 280 -16.12 5.84 62.91
C GLY A 280 -15.39 6.66 63.98
N GLY A 281 -15.78 7.92 64.20
CA GLY A 281 -15.35 8.74 65.34
C GLY A 281 -15.74 8.17 66.71
N ILE A 282 -16.52 7.09 66.74
CA ILE A 282 -16.81 6.30 67.95
C ILE A 282 -15.77 5.17 68.18
N PHE A 283 -14.98 4.77 67.17
CA PHE A 283 -14.05 3.63 67.27
C PHE A 283 -12.63 3.95 67.76
N ARG A 284 -12.32 5.21 68.11
CA ARG A 284 -11.02 5.58 68.72
C ARG A 284 -11.14 6.07 70.16
N LYS A 285 -12.03 5.45 70.94
CA LYS A 285 -12.06 5.53 72.40
C LYS A 285 -11.49 4.30 73.12
N GLU A 286 -10.96 3.32 72.39
CA GLU A 286 -10.20 2.18 72.93
C GLU A 286 -8.74 2.22 72.49
N PHE A 287 -7.99 3.21 72.97
CA PHE A 287 -6.61 2.97 73.37
C PHE A 287 -6.51 3.48 74.81
N GLN A 288 -6.97 2.64 75.73
CA GLN A 288 -6.49 2.69 77.11
C GLN A 288 -4.98 2.48 77.06
N THR A 289 -4.20 3.53 77.28
CA THR A 289 -2.89 3.39 77.91
C THR A 289 -3.12 2.93 79.34
N ASN A 290 -3.02 1.63 79.55
CA ASN A 290 -2.58 1.09 80.84
C ASN A 290 -1.05 1.25 80.91
N GLY A 291 -0.57 1.97 81.93
CA GLY A 291 0.85 2.10 82.28
C GLY A 291 1.33 3.53 82.28
#